data_AF-A0A2A6JNH7-F1
#
_entry.id   AF-A0A2A6JNH7-F1
#
_cell.length_a   1.000
_cell.length_b   1.000
_cell.length_c   1.000
_cell.angle_alpha   90.00
_cell.angle_beta   90.00
_cell.angle_gamma   90.00
#
_symmetry.space_group_name_H-M   'P 1'
#
loop_
_entity.id
_entity.type
_entity.pdbx_description
1 polymer ?
#
loop_
_entity_poly.entity_id
_entity_poly.type
_entity_poly.pdbx_seq_one_letter_code
_entity_poly.pdbx_strand_id
1 'polypeptide(L)'
;MRFTTSPIARGLKGHFAGTHRDDRPTGYGMISKIKLCNVTGIDRHAQIMLLGAVVCSLSACDPASGKVSNTTAPAEAALPAKALNLGKWTVSEEVDPMTDQKIIRLLVRADDQEVALSIACSKESAWVHVFWGDFLGGERFDKISGQEGEQYEVKDVTYRIGKGTPVTDEMLVLDDRTTTQVGDADGFVEKVRTANRLVLQTQPYNKNLKTAVFDTTGLTEILKAKRPECDWYVRDINRAESAEKRRLEEEDTKKNPRPPTVEVGPAPRGPMAMPTEDACQSAPNIDPFCL
;
A
#
# COMPACT_ATOMS: atom_id res chain seq x y z
N MET A 1 -0.59 21.04 58.32
CA MET A 1 0.50 21.83 58.95
C MET A 1 1.61 22.01 57.94
N ARG A 2 1.91 23.28 57.62
CA ARG A 2 3.09 23.89 56.99
C ARG A 2 3.95 23.02 56.04
N PHE A 3 3.79 23.25 54.74
CA PHE A 3 4.83 23.03 53.74
C PHE A 3 5.77 24.23 53.74
N THR A 4 7.05 23.99 54.04
CA THR A 4 8.13 24.97 53.94
C THR A 4 8.66 24.99 52.52
N THR A 5 8.57 26.15 51.89
CA THR A 5 9.29 26.54 50.68
C THR A 5 10.78 26.69 50.97
N SER A 6 11.63 26.34 50.02
CA SER A 6 13.00 26.88 49.95
C SER A 6 13.42 27.08 48.49
N PRO A 7 13.91 28.28 48.11
CA PRO A 7 14.38 28.59 46.77
C PRO A 7 15.91 28.52 46.70
N ILE A 8 16.48 28.06 45.58
CA ILE A 8 17.89 28.33 45.25
C ILE A 8 17.99 28.72 43.78
N ALA A 9 18.38 29.97 43.58
CA ALA A 9 18.84 30.56 42.34
C ALA A 9 20.33 30.26 42.10
N ARG A 10 20.74 30.21 40.82
CA ARG A 10 22.05 30.56 40.22
C ARG A 10 21.99 30.04 38.77
N GLY A 11 22.10 30.81 37.69
CA GLY A 11 22.96 31.96 37.47
C GLY A 11 24.29 31.48 36.88
N LEU A 12 24.31 31.19 35.57
CA LEU A 12 25.54 31.00 34.79
C LEU A 12 25.32 31.50 33.35
N LYS A 13 25.77 32.74 33.12
CA LYS A 13 26.08 33.28 31.80
C LYS A 13 27.39 32.63 31.34
N GLY A 14 27.37 31.94 30.21
CA GLY A 14 28.56 31.48 29.51
C GLY A 14 28.51 31.95 28.06
N HIS A 15 29.35 32.94 27.73
CA HIS A 15 29.70 33.26 26.35
C HIS A 15 30.53 32.12 25.77
N PHE A 16 30.10 31.56 24.64
CA PHE A 16 30.97 30.78 23.76
C PHE A 16 30.95 31.42 22.37
N ALA A 17 31.99 32.22 22.10
CA ALA A 17 32.40 32.56 20.76
C ALA A 17 33.27 31.41 20.25
N GLY A 18 32.78 30.70 19.24
CA GLY A 18 33.48 29.62 18.57
C GLY A 18 33.13 29.63 17.10
N THR A 19 33.91 30.38 16.32
CA THR A 19 33.88 30.34 14.85
C THR A 19 34.45 29.00 14.39
N HIS A 20 33.57 28.06 14.03
CA HIS A 20 33.96 26.89 13.27
C HIS A 20 33.48 27.07 11.82
N ARG A 21 34.44 27.18 10.90
CA ARG A 21 34.20 27.02 9.47
C ARG A 21 33.71 25.60 9.22
N ASP A 22 32.50 25.48 8.72
CA ASP A 22 32.00 24.28 8.06
C ASP A 22 31.96 24.57 6.55
N ASP A 23 33.05 24.17 5.87
CA ASP A 23 33.04 23.99 4.43
C ASP A 23 32.31 22.67 4.13
N ARG A 24 31.00 22.75 3.89
CA ARG A 24 30.24 21.68 3.24
C ARG A 24 29.57 22.19 1.96
N PRO A 25 29.65 21.41 0.88
CA PRO A 25 29.06 21.79 -0.40
C PRO A 25 27.54 21.85 -0.29
N THR A 26 26.98 22.99 -0.70
CA THR A 26 25.56 23.22 -0.97
C THR A 26 25.10 22.37 -2.15
N GLY A 27 24.88 21.08 -1.88
CA GLY A 27 24.06 20.22 -2.72
C GLY A 27 22.59 20.55 -2.48
N TYR A 28 21.98 21.23 -3.44
CA TYR A 28 20.53 21.43 -3.53
C TYR A 28 19.81 20.07 -3.51
N GLY A 29 19.38 19.64 -2.32
CA GLY A 29 18.36 18.62 -2.17
C GLY A 29 17.01 19.25 -2.41
N MET A 30 16.49 19.12 -3.63
CA MET A 30 15.07 19.39 -3.90
C MET A 30 14.24 18.46 -3.00
N ILE A 31 13.69 19.02 -1.94
CA ILE A 31 12.59 18.40 -1.21
C ILE A 31 11.40 18.42 -2.17
N SER A 32 11.25 17.32 -2.90
CA SER A 32 10.08 17.10 -3.74
C SER A 32 8.88 16.97 -2.80
N LYS A 33 8.12 18.06 -2.66
CA LYS A 33 6.81 18.05 -2.04
C LYS A 33 5.95 17.08 -2.84
N ILE A 34 5.73 15.89 -2.31
CA ILE A 34 4.76 14.95 -2.88
C ILE A 34 3.40 15.60 -2.68
N LYS A 35 2.91 16.20 -3.76
CA LYS A 35 1.56 16.73 -3.88
C LYS A 35 0.67 15.49 -4.05
N LEU A 36 -0.03 15.11 -2.98
CA LEU A 36 -1.14 14.16 -3.06
C LEU A 36 -2.15 14.71 -4.07
N CYS A 37 -2.30 14.02 -5.19
CA CYS A 37 -3.36 14.31 -6.15
C CYS A 37 -4.67 13.84 -5.53
N ASN A 38 -5.43 14.81 -5.03
CA ASN A 38 -6.79 14.67 -4.56
C ASN A 38 -7.69 14.38 -5.76
N VAL A 39 -8.28 13.18 -5.81
CA VAL A 39 -9.31 12.83 -6.81
C VAL A 39 -10.61 13.45 -6.32
N THR A 40 -10.93 14.63 -6.83
CA THR A 40 -12.19 15.32 -6.58
C THR A 40 -13.32 14.68 -7.40
N GLY A 41 -14.46 14.48 -6.75
CA GLY A 41 -15.74 14.80 -7.37
C GLY A 41 -16.72 13.66 -7.52
N ILE A 42 -17.53 13.42 -6.48
CA ILE A 42 -18.93 13.03 -6.68
C ILE A 42 -19.78 13.80 -5.67
N ASP A 43 -20.40 14.87 -6.17
CA ASP A 43 -21.49 15.59 -5.55
C ASP A 43 -22.74 14.68 -5.51
N ARG A 44 -23.32 14.45 -4.33
CA ARG A 44 -24.60 13.74 -4.17
C ARG A 44 -25.48 14.42 -3.14
N HIS A 45 -26.04 15.56 -3.52
CA HIS A 45 -27.36 15.97 -3.05
C HIS A 45 -28.45 15.35 -3.93
N ALA A 46 -29.02 14.23 -3.49
CA ALA A 46 -30.33 13.78 -3.96
C ALA A 46 -31.13 13.23 -2.77
N GLN A 47 -31.96 14.10 -2.18
CA GLN A 47 -33.06 13.69 -1.33
C GLN A 47 -34.06 12.89 -2.18
N ILE A 48 -34.18 11.59 -1.91
CA ILE A 48 -35.28 10.77 -2.42
C ILE A 48 -36.18 10.45 -1.23
N MET A 49 -37.25 11.24 -1.10
CA MET A 49 -38.43 10.90 -0.30
C MET A 49 -39.18 9.78 -1.01
N LEU A 50 -39.21 8.58 -0.42
CA LEU A 50 -40.00 7.46 -0.91
C LEU A 50 -41.08 7.11 0.12
N LEU A 51 -42.25 7.70 -0.10
CA LEU A 51 -43.54 7.20 0.41
C LEU A 51 -43.93 6.01 -0.49
N GLY A 52 -44.00 4.81 0.08
CA GLY A 52 -44.43 3.60 -0.63
C GLY A 52 -45.09 2.62 0.31
N ALA A 53 -46.40 2.47 0.17
CA ALA A 53 -47.27 1.68 1.02
C ALA A 53 -46.92 0.18 1.02
N VAL A 54 -46.99 -0.42 2.21
CA VAL A 54 -46.95 -1.87 2.43
C VAL A 54 -48.29 -2.47 2.00
N VAL A 55 -48.29 -3.26 0.93
CA VAL A 55 -49.37 -4.19 0.61
C VAL A 55 -48.85 -5.60 0.87
N CYS A 56 -49.38 -6.21 1.93
CA CYS A 56 -49.23 -7.63 2.21
C CYS A 56 -50.10 -8.42 1.24
N SER A 57 -49.49 -9.18 0.34
CA SER A 57 -50.14 -10.29 -0.35
C SER A 57 -49.47 -11.61 0.04
N LEU A 58 -50.20 -12.37 0.86
CA LEU A 58 -49.96 -13.78 1.11
C LEU A 58 -50.35 -14.55 -0.16
N SER A 59 -49.41 -15.22 -0.80
CA SER A 59 -49.71 -16.23 -1.83
C SER A 59 -48.87 -17.49 -1.61
N ALA A 60 -49.61 -18.50 -1.17
CA ALA A 60 -49.52 -19.94 -1.40
C ALA A 60 -48.23 -20.55 -2.00
N CYS A 61 -47.88 -21.68 -1.41
CA CYS A 61 -46.85 -22.62 -1.82
C CYS A 61 -47.13 -23.22 -3.20
N ASP A 62 -46.07 -23.40 -4.00
CA ASP A 62 -46.02 -24.39 -5.08
C ASP A 62 -44.62 -25.05 -5.09
N PRO A 63 -44.52 -26.40 -4.99
CA PRO A 63 -43.24 -27.10 -5.01
C PRO A 63 -42.84 -27.39 -6.47
N ALA A 64 -42.18 -26.43 -7.12
CA ALA A 64 -41.58 -26.66 -8.44
C ALA A 64 -40.19 -27.28 -8.29
N SER A 65 -40.13 -28.60 -8.49
CA SER A 65 -38.94 -29.40 -8.76
C SER A 65 -38.26 -28.91 -10.06
N GLY A 66 -37.42 -27.89 -9.95
CA GLY A 66 -36.54 -27.42 -11.02
C GLY A 66 -35.10 -27.83 -10.75
N LYS A 67 -34.52 -28.65 -11.63
CA LYS A 67 -33.08 -28.92 -11.70
C LYS A 67 -32.31 -27.59 -11.73
N VAL A 68 -31.62 -27.28 -10.65
CA VAL A 68 -30.63 -26.21 -10.61
C VAL A 68 -29.44 -26.69 -11.42
N SER A 69 -29.28 -26.12 -12.62
CA SER A 69 -28.05 -26.21 -13.38
C SER A 69 -26.94 -25.60 -12.53
N ASN A 70 -25.94 -26.43 -12.20
CA ASN A 70 -24.70 -26.00 -11.59
C ASN A 70 -24.06 -24.93 -12.48
N THR A 71 -24.19 -23.66 -12.09
CA THR A 71 -23.35 -22.58 -12.59
C THR A 71 -21.95 -22.84 -12.04
N THR A 72 -21.13 -23.46 -12.89
CA THR A 72 -19.70 -23.62 -12.71
C THR A 72 -19.08 -22.26 -12.38
N ALA A 73 -18.69 -22.07 -11.12
CA ALA A 73 -17.83 -20.98 -10.72
C ALA A 73 -16.57 -21.00 -11.61
N PRO A 74 -16.09 -19.84 -12.09
CA PRO A 74 -14.86 -19.77 -12.85
C PRO A 74 -13.73 -20.36 -11.99
N ALA A 75 -13.11 -21.42 -12.50
CA ALA A 75 -12.00 -22.09 -11.88
C ALA A 75 -10.92 -21.05 -11.58
N GLU A 76 -10.73 -20.78 -10.29
CA GLU A 76 -9.61 -20.05 -9.73
C GLU A 76 -8.34 -20.69 -10.31
N ALA A 77 -7.66 -19.95 -11.19
CA ALA A 77 -6.51 -20.44 -11.92
C ALA A 77 -5.38 -20.73 -10.92
N ALA A 78 -5.31 -21.98 -10.48
CA ALA A 78 -4.28 -22.48 -9.58
C ALA A 78 -2.91 -22.24 -10.20
N LEU A 79 -2.16 -21.31 -9.61
CA LEU A 79 -0.77 -21.04 -9.97
C LEU A 79 0.05 -22.33 -9.87
N PRO A 80 1.05 -22.53 -10.77
CA PRO A 80 1.84 -23.75 -10.82
C PRO A 80 2.48 -24.05 -9.46
N ALA A 81 2.16 -25.23 -8.93
CA ALA A 81 2.47 -25.73 -7.59
C ALA A 81 3.95 -26.06 -7.36
N LYS A 82 4.88 -25.16 -7.72
CA LYS A 82 6.16 -25.11 -7.02
C LYS A 82 5.83 -24.53 -5.66
N ALA A 83 5.57 -25.40 -4.68
CA ALA A 83 5.08 -25.07 -3.35
C ALA A 83 5.90 -23.93 -2.74
N LEU A 84 5.49 -22.68 -3.00
CA LEU A 84 5.97 -21.55 -2.27
C LEU A 84 5.59 -21.84 -0.83
N ASN A 85 6.57 -21.83 0.06
CA ASN A 85 6.28 -21.88 1.48
C ASN A 85 5.64 -20.53 1.85
N LEU A 86 4.33 -20.40 1.60
CA LEU A 86 3.54 -19.19 1.83
C LEU A 86 3.30 -18.92 3.32
N GLY A 87 3.85 -19.75 4.22
CA GLY A 87 3.62 -19.63 5.66
C GLY A 87 2.13 -19.73 6.00
N LYS A 88 1.66 -18.87 6.91
CA LYS A 88 0.24 -18.76 7.30
C LYS A 88 -0.56 -17.79 6.43
N TRP A 89 0.02 -17.29 5.34
CA TRP A 89 -0.63 -16.30 4.50
C TRP A 89 -1.62 -16.95 3.53
N THR A 90 -2.82 -16.38 3.49
CA THR A 90 -3.81 -16.64 2.45
C THR A 90 -3.73 -15.52 1.43
N VAL A 91 -3.70 -15.87 0.14
CA VAL A 91 -3.66 -14.90 -0.95
C VAL A 91 -4.95 -15.00 -1.75
N SER A 92 -5.62 -13.88 -1.96
CA SER A 92 -6.78 -13.79 -2.85
C SER A 92 -6.55 -12.72 -3.91
N GLU A 93 -7.06 -12.96 -5.11
CA GLU A 93 -7.02 -12.02 -6.23
C GLU A 93 -8.44 -11.62 -6.58
N GLU A 94 -8.66 -10.32 -6.71
CA GLU A 94 -9.96 -9.75 -7.03
C GLU A 94 -9.78 -8.71 -8.13
N VAL A 95 -10.74 -8.59 -9.04
CA VAL A 95 -10.80 -7.50 -10.02
C VAL A 95 -11.94 -6.59 -9.59
N ASP A 96 -11.62 -5.33 -9.30
CA ASP A 96 -12.62 -4.34 -8.95
C ASP A 96 -13.55 -4.08 -10.16
N PRO A 97 -14.86 -4.37 -10.06
CA PRO A 97 -15.78 -4.23 -11.19
C PRO A 97 -16.02 -2.78 -11.62
N MET A 98 -15.64 -1.79 -10.81
CA MET A 98 -15.82 -0.38 -11.13
C MET A 98 -14.65 0.21 -11.90
N THR A 99 -13.44 -0.30 -11.65
CA THR A 99 -12.19 0.27 -12.16
C THR A 99 -11.39 -0.70 -13.03
N ASP A 100 -11.84 -1.95 -13.13
CA ASP A 100 -11.15 -3.09 -13.74
C ASP A 100 -9.73 -3.30 -13.17
N GLN A 101 -9.45 -2.74 -11.99
CA GLN A 101 -8.14 -2.86 -11.35
C GLN A 101 -8.03 -4.21 -10.65
N LYS A 102 -6.91 -4.90 -10.91
CA LYS A 102 -6.55 -6.11 -10.19
C LYS A 102 -6.00 -5.75 -8.81
N ILE A 103 -6.64 -6.27 -7.77
CA ILE A 103 -6.28 -6.10 -6.36
C ILE A 103 -5.85 -7.46 -5.82
N ILE A 104 -4.65 -7.52 -5.27
CA ILE A 104 -4.16 -8.70 -4.54
C ILE A 104 -4.30 -8.42 -3.05
N ARG A 105 -4.95 -9.34 -2.33
CA ARG A 105 -5.07 -9.27 -0.87
C ARG A 105 -4.31 -10.43 -0.24
N LEU A 106 -3.46 -10.10 0.73
CA LEU A 106 -2.70 -11.03 1.54
C LEU A 106 -3.26 -10.96 2.95
N LEU A 107 -3.79 -12.07 3.45
CA LEU A 107 -4.38 -12.16 4.79
C LEU A 107 -3.55 -13.10 5.65
N VAL A 108 -3.20 -12.67 6.85
CA VAL A 108 -2.66 -13.55 7.90
C VAL A 108 -3.46 -13.37 9.17
N ARG A 109 -3.83 -14.48 9.81
CA ARG A 109 -4.50 -14.46 11.11
C ARG A 109 -3.47 -14.55 12.22
N ALA A 110 -3.76 -13.88 13.33
CA ALA A 110 -2.97 -13.99 14.54
C ALA A 110 -3.08 -15.42 15.12
N ASP A 111 -2.18 -15.76 16.04
CA ASP A 111 -2.17 -17.06 16.70
C ASP A 111 -3.46 -17.36 17.50
N ASP A 112 -4.14 -16.31 17.99
CA ASP A 112 -5.46 -16.41 18.66
C ASP A 112 -6.65 -16.47 17.67
N GLN A 113 -6.40 -16.30 16.37
CA GLN A 113 -7.37 -16.28 15.27
C GLN A 113 -8.45 -15.19 15.32
N GLU A 114 -8.46 -14.33 16.34
CA GLU A 114 -9.46 -13.26 16.47
C GLU A 114 -9.05 -12.01 15.70
N VAL A 115 -7.75 -11.76 15.60
CA VAL A 115 -7.22 -10.59 14.89
C VAL A 115 -6.62 -11.04 13.56
N ALA A 116 -6.89 -10.29 12.50
CA ALA A 116 -6.30 -10.52 11.20
C ALA A 116 -5.57 -9.29 10.66
N LEU A 117 -4.44 -9.52 10.00
CA LEU A 117 -3.70 -8.52 9.26
C LEU A 117 -3.94 -8.75 7.78
N SER A 118 -4.33 -7.70 7.07
CA SER A 118 -4.50 -7.70 5.63
C SER A 118 -3.58 -6.67 4.98
N ILE A 119 -2.83 -7.13 3.99
CA ILE A 119 -2.02 -6.29 3.13
C ILE A 119 -2.64 -6.38 1.74
N ALA A 120 -3.08 -5.24 1.21
CA ALA A 120 -3.57 -5.16 -0.15
C ALA A 120 -2.62 -4.35 -1.01
N CYS A 121 -2.48 -4.77 -2.26
CA CYS A 121 -1.71 -4.07 -3.27
C CYS A 121 -2.45 -4.10 -4.60
N SER A 122 -2.36 -3.00 -5.32
CA SER A 122 -2.72 -2.83 -6.71
C SER A 122 -1.58 -2.09 -7.40
N LYS A 123 -1.67 -1.97 -8.72
CA LYS A 123 -0.70 -1.19 -9.49
C LYS A 123 -0.60 0.28 -9.03
N GLU A 124 -1.68 0.85 -8.52
CA GLU A 124 -1.79 2.28 -8.23
C GLU A 124 -1.78 2.59 -6.73
N SER A 125 -2.16 1.63 -5.89
CA SER A 125 -2.42 1.85 -4.48
C SER A 125 -2.06 0.64 -3.63
N ALA A 126 -1.70 0.90 -2.38
CA ALA A 126 -1.34 -0.14 -1.43
C ALA A 126 -1.79 0.29 -0.04
N TRP A 127 -2.38 -0.63 0.72
CA TRP A 127 -2.86 -0.33 2.06
C TRP A 127 -2.74 -1.54 2.98
N VAL A 128 -2.69 -1.26 4.28
CA VAL A 128 -2.59 -2.28 5.33
C VAL A 128 -3.68 -2.04 6.35
N HIS A 129 -4.45 -3.09 6.62
CA HIS A 129 -5.56 -3.08 7.57
C HIS A 129 -5.35 -4.14 8.64
N VAL A 130 -5.75 -3.82 9.86
CA VAL A 130 -5.77 -4.75 10.99
C VAL A 130 -7.21 -4.88 11.48
N PHE A 131 -7.77 -6.06 11.31
CA PHE A 131 -9.12 -6.42 11.75
C PHE A 131 -9.05 -6.94 13.18
N TRP A 132 -9.58 -6.19 14.14
CA TRP A 132 -9.51 -6.55 15.56
C TRP A 132 -10.70 -7.37 16.04
N GLY A 133 -11.84 -7.25 15.36
CA GLY A 133 -13.12 -7.89 15.70
C GLY A 133 -13.85 -7.29 16.90
N ASP A 134 -13.19 -6.43 17.68
CA ASP A 134 -13.77 -5.67 18.78
C ASP A 134 -13.94 -4.21 18.40
N PHE A 135 -14.96 -3.57 18.97
CA PHE A 135 -15.16 -2.13 18.82
C PHE A 135 -14.01 -1.36 19.49
N LEU A 136 -13.27 -0.59 18.71
CA LEU A 136 -12.05 0.08 19.17
C LEU A 136 -12.32 1.38 19.90
N GLY A 137 -13.25 2.18 19.34
CA GLY A 137 -13.47 3.58 19.70
C GLY A 137 -12.25 4.45 19.39
N GLY A 138 -12.44 5.58 18.70
CA GLY A 138 -11.39 6.58 18.56
C GLY A 138 -10.99 7.20 19.90
N GLU A 139 -9.70 7.41 20.11
CA GLU A 139 -9.17 8.14 21.27
C GLU A 139 -9.17 9.66 21.01
N ARG A 140 -8.98 10.03 19.74
CA ARG A 140 -8.93 11.41 19.29
C ARG A 140 -9.60 11.51 17.93
N PHE A 141 -10.13 12.69 17.65
CA PHE A 141 -10.51 13.09 16.31
C PHE A 141 -9.35 13.90 15.75
N ASP A 142 -8.60 13.30 14.82
CA ASP A 142 -7.54 14.05 14.15
C ASP A 142 -8.10 14.75 12.91
N LYS A 143 -7.62 15.96 12.68
CA LYS A 143 -7.86 16.71 11.44
C LYS A 143 -6.73 16.35 10.50
N ILE A 144 -6.85 15.20 9.82
CA ILE A 144 -5.86 14.79 8.83
C ILE A 144 -5.93 15.77 7.65
N SER A 145 -5.04 16.76 7.71
CA SER A 145 -4.61 17.67 6.64
C SER A 145 -5.69 18.21 5.69
N GLY A 146 -6.30 19.33 6.07
CA GLY A 146 -6.53 20.44 5.14
C GLY A 146 -7.94 20.71 4.66
N GLN A 147 -8.91 19.82 4.87
CA GLN A 147 -10.34 20.13 4.63
C GLN A 147 -11.05 20.42 5.95
N GLU A 148 -11.63 21.61 6.04
CA GLU A 148 -12.51 21.98 7.15
C GLU A 148 -13.73 21.05 7.16
N GLY A 149 -13.75 20.07 8.08
CA GLY A 149 -14.95 19.26 8.35
C GLY A 149 -14.72 17.77 8.49
N GLU A 150 -13.61 17.22 8.00
CA GLU A 150 -13.35 15.78 8.15
C GLU A 150 -12.68 15.48 9.50
N GLN A 151 -13.39 14.73 10.32
CA GLN A 151 -12.90 14.22 11.60
C GLN A 151 -12.68 12.72 11.45
N TYR A 152 -11.43 12.31 11.58
CA TYR A 152 -11.08 10.89 11.56
C TYR A 152 -10.83 10.40 12.98
N GLU A 153 -11.41 9.25 13.32
CA GLU A 153 -11.11 8.57 14.58
C GLU A 153 -9.74 7.90 14.47
N VAL A 154 -8.84 8.17 15.41
CA VAL A 154 -7.52 7.51 15.49
C VAL A 154 -7.41 6.69 16.77
N LYS A 155 -6.57 5.65 16.72
CA LYS A 155 -6.33 4.72 17.82
C LYS A 155 -4.84 4.44 17.98
N ASP A 156 -4.36 4.50 19.22
CA ASP A 156 -3.00 4.09 19.53
C ASP A 156 -2.85 2.57 19.36
N VAL A 157 -1.93 2.18 18.48
CA VAL A 157 -1.54 0.79 18.26
C VAL A 157 -0.04 0.68 18.52
N THR A 158 0.31 -0.11 19.53
CA THR A 158 1.71 -0.45 19.82
C THR A 158 2.09 -1.69 19.06
N TYR A 159 3.14 -1.61 18.24
CA TYR A 159 3.64 -2.75 17.48
C TYR A 159 5.10 -3.04 17.76
N ARG A 160 5.48 -4.30 17.63
CA ARG A 160 6.87 -4.77 17.70
C ARG A 160 7.14 -5.74 16.56
N ILE A 161 8.17 -5.44 15.78
CA ILE A 161 8.60 -6.24 14.61
C ILE A 161 9.82 -7.06 15.00
N GLY A 162 9.74 -8.38 14.89
CA GLY A 162 10.78 -9.33 15.25
C GLY A 162 11.24 -9.17 16.71
N LYS A 163 12.54 -8.87 16.88
CA LYS A 163 13.18 -8.57 18.17
C LYS A 163 13.41 -7.07 18.40
N GLY A 164 12.81 -6.21 17.58
CA GLY A 164 12.94 -4.76 17.68
C GLY A 164 12.29 -4.19 18.95
N THR A 165 12.48 -2.89 19.16
CA THR A 165 11.78 -2.14 20.22
C THR A 165 10.31 -1.93 19.85
N PRO A 166 9.38 -2.01 20.81
CA PRO A 166 8.00 -1.59 20.58
C PRO A 166 7.93 -0.12 20.17
N VAL A 167 7.05 0.20 19.22
CA VAL A 167 6.74 1.55 18.76
C VAL A 167 5.23 1.73 18.82
N THR A 168 4.77 2.86 19.32
CA THR A 168 3.35 3.24 19.32
C THR A 168 3.10 4.19 18.17
N ASP A 169 2.06 3.92 17.40
CA ASP A 169 1.67 4.69 16.23
C ASP A 169 0.15 4.93 16.24
N GLU A 170 -0.26 6.09 15.73
CA GLU A 170 -1.66 6.47 15.63
C GLU A 170 -2.22 5.89 14.32
N MET A 171 -3.08 4.88 14.43
CA MET A 171 -3.71 4.24 13.27
C MET A 171 -5.14 4.76 13.08
N LEU A 172 -5.52 5.00 11.82
CA LEU A 172 -6.86 5.44 11.45
C LEU A 172 -7.86 4.32 11.75
N VAL A 173 -8.92 4.61 12.51
CA VAL A 173 -10.06 3.71 12.70
C VAL A 173 -10.99 3.87 11.51
N LEU A 174 -11.31 2.77 10.82
CA LEU A 174 -12.25 2.79 9.70
C LEU A 174 -13.70 2.89 10.18
N ASP A 175 -14.63 3.13 9.23
CA ASP A 175 -16.06 3.31 9.52
C ASP A 175 -16.72 2.12 10.23
N ASP A 176 -16.16 0.91 10.06
CA ASP A 176 -16.63 -0.29 10.76
C ASP A 176 -16.30 -0.28 12.26
N ARG A 177 -15.43 0.64 12.71
CA ARG A 177 -14.93 0.81 14.08
C ARG A 177 -14.29 -0.43 14.72
N THR A 178 -13.96 -1.43 13.90
CA THR A 178 -13.29 -2.67 14.31
C THR A 178 -11.98 -2.89 13.56
N THR A 179 -11.71 -2.06 12.56
CA THR A 179 -10.53 -2.12 11.71
C THR A 179 -9.70 -0.85 11.87
N THR A 180 -8.38 -1.02 11.96
CA THR A 180 -7.42 0.09 11.88
C THR A 180 -6.64 0.04 10.57
N GLN A 181 -6.32 1.21 10.01
CA GLN A 181 -5.45 1.37 8.85
C GLN A 181 -4.11 1.98 9.27
N VAL A 182 -3.03 1.37 8.78
CA VAL A 182 -1.66 1.89 8.99
C VAL A 182 -1.43 3.10 8.09
N GLY A 183 -0.93 4.21 8.65
CA GLY A 183 -0.67 5.44 7.89
C GLY A 183 0.44 5.30 6.85
N ASP A 184 1.64 4.86 7.27
CA ASP A 184 2.76 4.56 6.37
C ASP A 184 2.78 3.07 6.00
N ALA A 185 1.90 2.68 5.08
CA ALA A 185 1.78 1.29 4.63
C ALA A 185 3.09 0.74 4.03
N ASP A 186 3.79 1.54 3.22
CA ASP A 186 5.03 1.11 2.54
C ASP A 186 6.14 0.85 3.56
N GLY A 187 6.47 1.86 4.39
CA GLY A 187 7.50 1.72 5.41
C GLY A 187 7.17 0.69 6.48
N PHE A 188 5.89 0.45 6.75
CA PHE A 188 5.45 -0.64 7.64
C PHE A 188 5.71 -2.01 7.03
N VAL A 189 5.25 -2.27 5.80
CA VAL A 189 5.44 -3.58 5.14
C VAL A 189 6.91 -3.84 4.84
N GLU A 190 7.69 -2.81 4.51
CA GLU A 190 9.14 -2.91 4.30
C GLU A 190 9.83 -3.54 5.52
N LYS A 191 9.48 -3.08 6.73
CA LYS A 191 10.01 -3.61 7.98
C LYS A 191 9.45 -5.00 8.28
N VAL A 192 8.14 -5.19 8.13
CA VAL A 192 7.47 -6.45 8.49
C VAL A 192 7.98 -7.63 7.66
N ARG A 193 8.16 -7.48 6.34
CA ARG A 193 8.60 -8.59 5.46
C ARG A 193 10.04 -9.05 5.74
N THR A 194 10.85 -8.24 6.43
CA THR A 194 12.22 -8.61 6.85
C THR A 194 12.25 -9.38 8.17
N ALA A 195 11.12 -9.45 8.87
CA ALA A 195 10.98 -10.18 10.12
C ALA A 195 10.07 -11.39 9.94
N ASN A 196 10.19 -12.35 10.87
CA ASN A 196 9.36 -13.55 10.94
C ASN A 196 8.20 -13.43 11.94
N ARG A 197 8.12 -12.31 12.67
CA ARG A 197 7.13 -12.11 13.72
C ARG A 197 6.71 -10.65 13.81
N LEU A 198 5.42 -10.42 13.92
CA LEU A 198 4.84 -9.12 14.24
C LEU A 198 3.97 -9.28 15.49
N VAL A 199 4.09 -8.37 16.44
CA VAL A 199 3.19 -8.27 17.58
C VAL A 199 2.49 -6.93 17.51
N LEU A 200 1.16 -6.92 17.56
CA LEU A 200 0.34 -5.72 17.63
C LEU A 200 -0.40 -5.72 18.97
N GLN A 201 -0.62 -4.54 19.52
CA GLN A 201 -1.30 -4.36 20.78
C GLN A 201 -2.12 -3.07 20.76
N THR A 202 -3.38 -3.15 21.15
CA THR A 202 -4.25 -2.00 21.34
C THR A 202 -5.27 -2.28 22.44
N GLN A 203 -5.92 -1.25 22.96
CA GLN A 203 -6.97 -1.38 23.95
C GLN A 203 -8.33 -1.04 23.33
N PRO A 204 -9.18 -2.03 23.00
CA PRO A 204 -10.52 -1.75 22.52
C PRO A 204 -11.38 -1.01 23.56
N TYR A 205 -12.45 -0.36 23.11
CA TYR A 205 -13.28 0.50 23.97
C TYR A 205 -13.92 -0.31 25.11
N ASN A 206 -13.74 0.17 26.35
CA ASN A 206 -14.22 -0.49 27.57
C ASN A 206 -13.81 -1.97 27.69
N LYS A 207 -12.69 -2.37 27.07
CA LYS A 207 -12.13 -3.72 27.14
C LYS A 207 -10.70 -3.68 27.66
N ASN A 208 -10.20 -4.87 28.02
CA ASN A 208 -8.81 -5.06 28.37
C ASN A 208 -7.92 -4.99 27.12
N LEU A 209 -6.63 -4.75 27.36
CA LEU A 209 -5.59 -4.71 26.34
C LEU A 209 -5.58 -6.01 25.50
N LYS A 210 -5.76 -5.88 24.18
CA LYS A 210 -5.74 -6.98 23.22
C LYS A 210 -4.37 -7.04 22.55
N THR A 211 -3.78 -8.22 22.50
CA THR A 211 -2.45 -8.44 21.90
C THR A 211 -2.55 -9.53 20.85
N ALA A 212 -2.17 -9.21 19.62
CA ALA A 212 -2.16 -10.12 18.49
C ALA A 212 -0.73 -10.44 18.08
N VAL A 213 -0.43 -11.71 17.82
CA VAL A 213 0.88 -12.17 17.35
C VAL A 213 0.70 -12.82 15.99
N PHE A 214 1.45 -12.34 15.01
CA PHE A 214 1.44 -12.84 13.63
C PHE A 214 2.79 -13.46 13.29
N ASP A 215 2.72 -14.60 12.59
CA ASP A 215 3.85 -15.18 11.88
C ASP A 215 3.91 -14.58 10.47
N THR A 216 4.96 -13.80 10.20
CA THR A 216 5.11 -13.05 8.94
C THR A 216 6.05 -13.76 7.97
N THR A 217 6.45 -14.99 8.27
CA THR A 217 7.31 -15.80 7.40
C THR A 217 6.67 -16.01 6.03
N GLY A 218 7.47 -15.87 4.96
CA GLY A 218 7.03 -16.04 3.58
C GLY A 218 6.45 -14.78 2.93
N LEU A 219 6.30 -13.66 3.67
CA LEU A 219 5.73 -12.43 3.12
C LEU A 219 6.56 -11.88 1.95
N THR A 220 7.89 -11.89 2.04
CA THR A 220 8.77 -11.37 0.98
C THR A 220 8.58 -12.15 -0.33
N GLU A 221 8.51 -13.46 -0.25
CA GLU A 221 8.37 -14.38 -1.37
C GLU A 221 7.02 -14.21 -2.06
N ILE A 222 5.96 -14.02 -1.27
CA ILE A 222 4.61 -13.74 -1.76
C ILE A 222 4.58 -12.42 -2.51
N LEU A 223 5.11 -11.35 -1.92
CA LEU A 223 5.15 -10.03 -2.55
C LEU A 223 5.94 -10.06 -3.87
N LYS A 224 7.06 -10.78 -3.91
CA LYS A 224 7.85 -10.98 -5.14
C LYS A 224 7.09 -11.76 -6.21
N ALA A 225 6.28 -12.76 -5.82
CA ALA A 225 5.52 -13.62 -6.73
C ALA A 225 4.29 -12.92 -7.32
N LYS A 226 3.74 -11.91 -6.64
CA LYS A 226 2.56 -11.13 -7.05
C LYS A 226 2.93 -9.80 -7.73
N ARG A 227 4.06 -9.80 -8.44
CA ARG A 227 4.42 -8.69 -9.33
C ARG A 227 3.65 -8.83 -10.66
N PRO A 228 3.23 -7.72 -11.27
CA PRO A 228 3.59 -6.33 -10.95
C PRO A 228 2.70 -5.62 -9.92
N GLU A 229 1.62 -6.23 -9.45
CA GLU A 229 0.62 -5.56 -8.61
C GLU A 229 1.16 -5.14 -7.24
N CYS A 230 2.02 -5.98 -6.64
CA CYS A 230 2.63 -5.71 -5.35
C CYS A 230 3.98 -4.96 -5.43
N ASP A 231 4.30 -4.34 -6.57
CA ASP A 231 5.64 -3.78 -6.78
C ASP A 231 5.99 -2.68 -5.76
N TRP A 232 5.00 -1.91 -5.29
CA TRP A 232 5.13 -0.89 -4.23
C TRP A 232 5.94 -1.39 -3.04
N TYR A 233 5.59 -2.57 -2.53
CA TYR A 233 6.22 -3.16 -1.35
C TYR A 233 7.53 -3.88 -1.64
N VAL A 234 8.05 -3.90 -2.87
CA VAL A 234 9.31 -4.57 -3.25
C VAL A 234 10.27 -3.68 -4.05
N ARG A 235 9.96 -2.38 -4.19
CA ARG A 235 10.77 -1.43 -4.98
C ARG A 235 12.22 -1.35 -4.52
N ASP A 236 12.43 -1.36 -3.23
CA ASP A 236 13.76 -1.29 -2.62
C ASP A 236 14.56 -2.58 -2.88
N ILE A 237 13.93 -3.75 -2.80
CA ILE A 237 14.54 -5.04 -3.14
C ILE A 237 14.91 -5.05 -4.62
N ASN A 238 13.99 -4.63 -5.49
CA ASN A 238 14.23 -4.57 -6.93
C ASN A 238 15.41 -3.65 -7.27
N ARG A 239 15.51 -2.51 -6.57
CA ARG A 239 16.62 -1.57 -6.73
C ARG A 239 17.94 -2.19 -6.28
N ALA A 240 17.95 -2.90 -5.15
CA ALA A 240 19.14 -3.59 -4.65
C ALA A 240 19.59 -4.73 -5.57
N GLU A 241 18.67 -5.59 -6.02
CA GLU A 241 18.93 -6.69 -6.96
C GLU A 241 19.49 -6.17 -8.29
N SER A 242 18.92 -5.08 -8.82
CA SER A 242 19.39 -4.45 -10.06
C SER A 242 20.77 -3.80 -9.91
N ALA A 243 21.06 -3.19 -8.75
CA ALA A 243 22.36 -2.61 -8.46
C ALA A 243 23.44 -3.70 -8.38
N GLU A 244 23.15 -4.83 -7.73
CA GLU A 244 24.08 -5.95 -7.63
C GLU A 244 24.36 -6.59 -9.00
N LYS A 245 23.32 -6.78 -9.81
CA LYS A 245 23.48 -7.29 -11.17
C LYS A 245 24.43 -6.41 -12.00
N ARG A 246 24.30 -5.09 -11.94
CA ARG A 246 25.21 -4.16 -12.62
C ARG A 246 26.65 -4.28 -12.12
N ARG A 247 26.85 -4.45 -10.81
CA ARG A 247 28.20 -4.65 -10.24
C ARG A 247 28.84 -5.93 -10.76
N LEU A 248 28.08 -7.02 -10.83
CA LEU A 248 28.56 -8.30 -11.35
C LEU A 248 28.87 -8.22 -12.86
N GLU A 249 28.04 -7.54 -13.65
CA GLU A 249 28.28 -7.31 -15.09
C GLU A 249 29.53 -6.44 -15.33
N GLU A 250 29.77 -5.42 -14.50
CA GLU A 250 30.98 -4.60 -14.55
C GLU A 250 32.23 -5.41 -14.18
N GLU A 251 32.12 -6.29 -13.18
CA GLU A 251 33.21 -7.17 -12.77
C GLU A 251 33.54 -8.21 -13.85
N ASP A 252 32.52 -8.81 -14.46
CA ASP A 252 32.69 -9.74 -15.57
C ASP A 252 33.30 -9.03 -16.79
N THR A 253 32.85 -7.81 -17.11
CA THR A 253 33.43 -7.01 -18.20
C THR A 253 34.90 -6.66 -17.95
N LYS A 254 35.31 -6.47 -16.69
CA LYS A 254 36.72 -6.26 -16.32
C LYS A 254 37.56 -7.54 -16.41
N LYS A 255 37.00 -8.70 -16.04
CA LYS A 255 37.67 -10.01 -16.09
C LYS A 255 37.75 -10.58 -17.50
N ASN A 256 36.70 -10.33 -18.30
CA ASN A 256 36.54 -10.80 -19.67
C ASN A 256 36.26 -9.57 -20.56
N PRO A 257 37.28 -8.74 -20.86
CA PRO A 257 37.10 -7.60 -21.74
C PRO A 257 36.55 -8.12 -23.06
N ARG A 258 35.40 -7.60 -23.49
CA ARG A 258 34.88 -7.96 -24.81
C ARG A 258 35.99 -7.63 -25.82
N PRO A 259 36.33 -8.58 -26.72
CA PRO A 259 37.24 -8.26 -27.80
C PRO A 259 36.72 -6.99 -28.48
N PRO A 260 37.61 -6.05 -28.85
CA PRO A 260 37.19 -4.79 -29.44
C PRO A 260 36.21 -5.10 -30.55
N THR A 261 34.98 -4.60 -30.42
CA THR A 261 33.98 -4.73 -31.47
C THR A 261 34.64 -4.15 -32.71
N VAL A 262 35.00 -5.01 -33.66
CA VAL A 262 35.45 -4.56 -34.97
C VAL A 262 34.27 -3.75 -35.47
N GLU A 263 34.42 -2.43 -35.52
CA GLU A 263 33.47 -1.57 -36.21
C GLU A 263 33.45 -2.10 -37.64
N VAL A 264 32.46 -2.96 -37.93
CA VAL A 264 32.09 -3.26 -39.29
C VAL A 264 31.58 -1.92 -39.78
N GLY A 265 32.45 -1.21 -40.49
CA GLY A 265 32.16 0.09 -41.06
C GLY A 265 30.77 0.02 -41.69
N PRO A 266 29.93 1.06 -41.48
CA PRO A 266 28.54 1.03 -41.88
C PRO A 266 28.45 0.49 -43.30
N ALA A 267 27.71 -0.61 -43.47
CA ALA A 267 27.48 -1.18 -44.79
C ALA A 267 27.09 -0.03 -45.71
N PRO A 268 27.72 0.10 -46.89
CA PRO A 268 27.46 1.21 -47.79
C PRO A 268 25.95 1.32 -47.94
N ARG A 269 25.40 2.48 -47.53
CA ARG A 269 23.98 2.74 -47.67
C ARG A 269 23.69 2.60 -49.16
N GLY A 270 22.96 1.54 -49.51
CA GLY A 270 22.38 1.42 -50.83
C GLY A 270 21.62 2.71 -51.14
N PRO A 271 21.51 3.09 -52.42
CA PRO A 271 20.86 4.34 -52.82
C PRO A 271 19.51 4.43 -52.11
N MET A 272 19.35 5.49 -51.31
CA MET A 272 18.06 5.79 -50.70
C MET A 272 17.06 5.99 -51.82
N ALA A 273 16.17 5.03 -52.02
CA ALA A 273 14.99 5.23 -52.81
C ALA A 273 14.25 6.42 -52.19
N MET A 274 14.19 7.53 -52.92
CA MET A 274 13.40 8.67 -52.50
C MET A 274 11.95 8.20 -52.32
N PRO A 275 11.31 8.45 -51.18
CA PRO A 275 9.88 8.25 -51.06
C PRO A 275 9.20 9.17 -52.09
N THR A 276 8.55 8.56 -53.09
CA THR A 276 7.69 9.23 -54.05
C THR A 276 6.55 9.93 -53.29
N GLU A 277 6.33 11.22 -53.60
CA GLU A 277 5.44 12.17 -52.92
C GLU A 277 3.93 11.89 -53.03
N ASP A 278 3.49 10.69 -53.44
CA ASP A 278 2.10 10.44 -53.84
C ASP A 278 1.14 10.01 -52.70
N ALA A 279 1.43 10.31 -51.43
CA ALA A 279 0.56 9.94 -50.31
C ALA A 279 0.10 11.15 -49.47
N CYS A 280 -0.23 12.27 -50.12
CA CYS A 280 -1.02 13.36 -49.55
C CYS A 280 -2.43 13.33 -50.13
N GLN A 281 -3.27 12.37 -49.73
CA GLN A 281 -4.71 12.47 -49.96
C GLN A 281 -5.51 11.69 -48.90
N SER A 282 -6.49 12.38 -48.33
CA SER A 282 -7.56 11.92 -47.43
C SER A 282 -7.21 11.70 -45.95
N ALA A 283 -7.08 12.81 -45.22
CA ALA A 283 -7.54 12.83 -43.83
C ALA A 283 -9.07 13.02 -43.82
N PRO A 284 -9.86 12.14 -43.20
CA PRO A 284 -11.28 12.40 -42.99
C PRO A 284 -11.47 13.48 -41.92
N ASN A 285 -12.34 14.44 -42.26
CA ASN A 285 -12.83 15.52 -41.44
C ASN A 285 -13.35 14.97 -40.10
N ILE A 286 -12.76 15.37 -38.98
CA ILE A 286 -13.30 15.07 -37.65
C ILE A 286 -14.23 16.24 -37.28
N ASP A 287 -15.54 15.95 -37.29
CA ASP A 287 -16.59 16.86 -36.88
C ASP A 287 -16.43 17.27 -35.39
N PRO A 288 -16.46 18.57 -35.08
CA PRO A 288 -16.37 19.05 -33.71
C PRO A 288 -17.77 19.26 -33.13
N PHE A 289 -18.62 18.23 -33.07
CA PHE A 289 -19.90 18.33 -32.35
C PHE A 289 -20.44 16.94 -31.98
N CYS A 290 -20.33 16.58 -30.70
CA CYS A 290 -21.29 15.72 -30.00
C CYS A 290 -21.05 15.82 -28.48
N LEU A 291 -21.89 16.68 -27.88
CA LEU A 291 -22.36 16.76 -26.48
C LEU A 291 -21.34 16.72 -25.33
#